data_AF-A0AAW5ZVD7-F1
#
_entry.id   AF-A0AAW5ZVD7-F1
#
_cell.length_a   1.000
_cell.length_b   1.000
_cell.length_c   1.000
_cell.angle_alpha   90.00
_cell.angle_beta   90.00
_cell.angle_gamma   90.00
#
_symmetry.space_group_name_H-M   'P 1'
#
loop_
_entity.id
_entity.type
_entity.pdbx_description
1 polymer ?
#
loop_
_entity_poly.entity_id
_entity_poly.type
_entity_poly.pdbx_seq_one_letter_code
_entity_poly.pdbx_strand_id
1 'polypeptide(L)'
;MHQHNLVPICLLDYLTSPSMERSPTHVESFQQRVAYIQEVCEETEEWVGNRDQRAYAFLDNLDVIVNVILSSGIGREENADSTYLIHSSWTTDLSTAAMHESLPKELVSYLCAGIDRFLLSDAEVDRWIVEWSQHLRHVLDAFAASTTADAAMGRVLAMDLLLQKMACFITILRFNTVIERY
;
A
#
# COMPACT_ATOMS: atom_id res chain seq x y z
N MET A 1 1.33 -20.15 15.15
CA MET A 1 0.33 -19.35 14.44
C MET A 1 0.27 -19.86 13.01
N HIS A 2 -0.89 -20.32 12.54
CA HIS A 2 -1.06 -20.60 11.12
C HIS A 2 -1.01 -19.25 10.39
N GLN A 3 -0.07 -19.08 9.47
CA GLN A 3 -0.10 -17.96 8.52
C GLN A 3 -1.39 -18.13 7.71
N HIS A 4 -2.41 -17.33 8.04
CA HIS A 4 -3.53 -17.16 7.12
C HIS A 4 -2.96 -16.55 5.85
N ASN A 5 -3.16 -17.23 4.73
CA ASN A 5 -2.77 -16.71 3.43
C ASN A 5 -3.60 -15.44 3.17
N LEU A 6 -2.97 -14.27 3.28
CA LEU A 6 -3.63 -12.97 3.14
C LEU A 6 -4.02 -12.68 1.69
N VAL A 7 -3.44 -13.41 0.74
CA VAL A 7 -3.72 -13.26 -0.69
C VAL A 7 -4.91 -14.14 -1.10
N PRO A 8 -5.96 -13.58 -1.74
CA PRO A 8 -7.09 -14.35 -2.22
C PRO A 8 -6.70 -15.45 -3.21
N ILE A 9 -7.36 -16.59 -3.12
CA ILE A 9 -7.13 -17.75 -3.99
C ILE A 9 -7.29 -17.36 -5.46
N CYS A 10 -8.29 -16.53 -5.81
CA CYS A 10 -8.50 -16.08 -7.18
C CYS A 10 -7.29 -15.35 -7.77
N LEU A 11 -6.54 -14.59 -6.95
CA LEU A 11 -5.33 -13.92 -7.38
C LEU A 11 -4.14 -14.88 -7.45
N LEU A 12 -4.04 -15.84 -6.52
CA LEU A 12 -2.99 -16.87 -6.57
C LEU A 12 -3.11 -17.76 -7.81
N ASP A 13 -4.33 -18.17 -8.12
CA ASP A 13 -4.65 -18.95 -9.32
C ASP A 13 -4.29 -18.15 -10.58
N TYR A 14 -4.58 -16.84 -10.59
CA TYR A 14 -4.19 -15.97 -11.70
C TYR A 14 -2.67 -15.83 -11.83
N LEU A 15 -1.94 -15.56 -10.72
CA LEU A 15 -0.48 -15.40 -10.73
C LEU A 15 0.25 -16.67 -11.22
N THR A 16 -0.30 -17.84 -10.94
CA THR A 16 0.26 -19.14 -11.34
C THR A 16 -0.30 -19.68 -12.67
N SER A 17 -1.27 -18.97 -13.27
CA SER A 17 -1.87 -19.36 -14.54
C SER A 17 -0.89 -19.21 -15.72
N PRO A 18 -1.15 -19.86 -16.88
CA PRO A 18 -0.34 -19.70 -18.09
C PRO A 18 -0.22 -18.26 -18.60
N SER A 19 -1.11 -17.37 -18.17
CA SER A 19 -1.04 -15.93 -18.50
C SER A 19 0.10 -15.21 -17.80
N MET A 20 0.47 -15.64 -16.60
CA MET A 20 1.42 -14.94 -15.72
C MET A 20 2.65 -15.76 -15.38
N GLU A 21 2.51 -17.09 -15.28
CA GLU A 21 3.57 -18.09 -15.05
C GLU A 21 4.54 -17.70 -13.92
N ARG A 22 4.05 -17.06 -12.85
CA ARG A 22 4.92 -16.62 -11.75
C ARG A 22 5.47 -17.81 -10.99
N SER A 23 6.77 -17.76 -10.71
CA SER A 23 7.45 -18.80 -9.95
C SER A 23 6.94 -18.87 -8.51
N PRO A 24 7.05 -20.02 -7.83
CA PRO A 24 6.67 -20.13 -6.42
C PRO A 24 7.38 -19.11 -5.51
N THR A 25 8.66 -18.83 -5.78
CA THR A 25 9.44 -17.80 -5.06
C THR A 25 8.85 -16.41 -5.25
N HIS A 26 8.35 -16.10 -6.45
CA HIS A 26 7.70 -14.82 -6.73
C HIS A 26 6.38 -14.71 -5.95
N VAL A 27 5.57 -15.77 -5.93
CA VAL A 27 4.31 -15.82 -5.18
C VAL A 27 4.56 -15.67 -3.68
N GLU A 28 5.56 -16.37 -3.13
CA GLU A 28 5.96 -16.26 -1.73
C GLU A 28 6.38 -14.83 -1.38
N SER A 29 7.19 -14.20 -2.23
CA SER A 29 7.61 -12.82 -2.00
C SER A 29 6.45 -11.83 -2.08
N PHE A 30 5.51 -12.03 -3.01
CA PHE A 30 4.29 -11.22 -3.08
C PHE A 30 3.43 -11.37 -1.81
N GLN A 31 3.29 -12.59 -1.29
CA GLN A 31 2.59 -12.83 -0.03
C GLN A 31 3.29 -12.14 1.15
N GLN A 32 4.62 -12.20 1.22
CA GLN A 32 5.41 -11.50 2.24
C GLN A 32 5.21 -9.99 2.17
N ARG A 33 5.17 -9.41 0.96
CA ARG A 33 4.87 -7.99 0.77
C ARG A 33 3.50 -7.61 1.31
N VAL A 34 2.46 -8.36 0.96
CA VAL A 34 1.09 -8.10 1.44
C VAL A 34 1.03 -8.21 2.97
N ALA A 35 1.68 -9.22 3.54
CA ALA A 35 1.79 -9.35 4.99
C ALA A 35 2.48 -8.15 5.63
N TYR A 36 3.54 -7.63 5.01
CA TYR A 36 4.23 -6.46 5.52
C TYR A 36 3.36 -5.20 5.42
N ILE A 37 2.62 -4.99 4.33
CA ILE A 37 1.66 -3.87 4.22
C ILE A 37 0.58 -3.95 5.30
N GLN A 38 0.09 -5.16 5.61
CA GLN A 38 -0.86 -5.39 6.69
C GLN A 38 -0.28 -5.00 8.05
N GLU A 39 0.95 -5.41 8.36
CA GLU A 39 1.67 -5.05 9.59
C GLU A 39 1.78 -3.52 9.73
N VAL A 40 2.16 -2.82 8.66
CA VAL A 40 2.21 -1.34 8.65
C VAL A 40 0.86 -0.72 8.94
N CYS A 41 -0.22 -1.27 8.40
CA CYS A 41 -1.56 -0.80 8.69
C CYS A 41 -1.90 -0.95 10.19
N GLU A 42 -1.57 -2.11 10.77
CA GLU A 42 -1.80 -2.42 12.19
C GLU A 42 -0.96 -1.52 13.11
N GLU A 43 0.32 -1.32 12.82
CA GLU A 43 1.21 -0.41 13.56
C GLU A 43 0.70 1.04 13.49
N THR A 44 0.20 1.47 12.34
CA THR A 44 -0.36 2.81 12.18
C THR A 44 -1.63 2.98 13.00
N GLU A 45 -2.52 1.98 13.01
CA GLU A 45 -3.75 1.99 13.81
C GLU A 45 -3.46 2.00 15.32
N GLU A 46 -2.46 1.24 15.76
CA GLU A 46 -1.99 1.26 17.15
C GLU A 46 -1.46 2.64 17.54
N TRP A 47 -0.63 3.25 16.68
CA TRP A 47 -0.16 4.61 16.89
C TRP A 47 -1.31 5.62 16.95
N VAL A 48 -2.30 5.51 16.06
CA VAL A 48 -3.50 6.38 16.06
C VAL A 48 -4.27 6.26 17.39
N GLY A 49 -4.37 5.06 17.95
CA GLY A 49 -5.07 4.77 19.20
C GLY A 49 -4.34 5.27 20.44
N ASN A 50 -3.01 5.14 20.48
CA ASN A 50 -2.20 5.41 21.67
C ASN A 50 -1.55 6.80 21.66
N ARG A 51 -1.17 7.32 20.49
CA ARG A 51 -0.41 8.57 20.29
C ARG A 51 0.81 8.65 21.21
N ASP A 52 1.50 7.53 21.36
CA ASP A 52 2.65 7.32 22.23
C ASP A 52 3.89 8.12 21.81
N GLN A 53 3.96 8.50 20.54
CA GLN A 53 4.96 9.41 19.97
C GLN A 53 4.33 10.50 19.10
N ARG A 54 5.05 11.61 18.91
CA ARG A 54 4.65 12.70 17.99
C ARG A 54 4.56 12.18 16.55
N ALA A 55 3.65 12.75 15.77
CA ALA A 55 3.40 12.34 14.37
C ALA A 55 4.64 12.35 13.49
N TYR A 56 5.54 13.33 13.65
CA TYR A 56 6.78 13.37 12.87
C TYR A 56 7.70 12.18 13.12
N ALA A 57 7.90 11.80 14.39
CA ALA A 57 8.74 10.66 14.74
C ALA A 57 8.15 9.35 14.19
N PHE A 58 6.82 9.23 14.22
CA PHE A 58 6.12 8.11 13.58
C PHE A 58 6.33 8.11 12.06
N LEU A 59 6.16 9.26 11.39
CA LEU A 59 6.30 9.40 9.94
C LEU A 59 7.73 9.14 9.45
N ASP A 60 8.76 9.51 10.23
CA ASP A 60 10.16 9.20 9.88
C ASP A 60 10.41 7.68 9.84
N ASN A 61 9.83 6.93 10.78
CA ASN A 61 9.91 5.47 10.76
C ASN A 61 9.09 4.90 9.59
N LEU A 62 7.89 5.42 9.38
CA LEU A 62 7.00 4.99 8.30
C LEU A 62 7.60 5.27 6.92
N ASP A 63 8.38 6.34 6.76
CA ASP A 63 9.11 6.66 5.51
C ASP A 63 10.08 5.54 5.13
N VAL A 64 10.88 5.05 6.08
CA VAL A 64 11.82 3.96 5.84
C VAL A 64 11.07 2.70 5.40
N ILE A 65 9.99 2.38 6.10
CA ILE A 65 9.16 1.21 5.83
C ILE A 65 8.50 1.30 4.44
N VAL A 66 7.84 2.41 4.14
CA VAL A 66 7.19 2.64 2.84
C VAL A 66 8.22 2.60 1.72
N ASN A 67 9.41 3.18 1.93
CA ASN A 67 10.49 3.08 0.96
C ASN A 67 10.99 1.65 0.79
N VAL A 68 11.02 0.80 1.82
CA VAL A 68 11.37 -0.62 1.67
C VAL A 68 10.31 -1.37 0.85
N ILE A 69 9.03 -1.10 1.09
CA ILE A 69 7.92 -1.73 0.36
C ILE A 69 7.89 -1.30 -1.11
N LEU A 70 8.16 -0.01 -1.38
CA LEU A 70 8.17 0.56 -2.74
C LEU A 70 9.51 0.32 -3.47
N SER A 71 10.62 0.37 -2.76
CA SER A 71 11.99 0.23 -3.29
C SER A 71 12.50 -1.19 -3.08
N SER A 72 11.92 -2.15 -3.79
CA SER A 72 12.59 -3.44 -3.92
C SER A 72 13.77 -3.33 -4.87
N GLY A 73 14.91 -2.98 -4.30
CA GLY A 73 16.18 -2.90 -4.99
C GLY A 73 17.33 -2.93 -3.99
N ILE A 74 17.45 -3.99 -3.19
CA ILE A 74 18.70 -4.28 -2.47
C ILE A 74 19.04 -5.77 -2.63
N GLY A 75 19.78 -6.09 -3.71
CA GLY A 75 20.81 -7.13 -3.64
C GLY A 75 20.74 -8.42 -4.48
N ARG A 76 19.92 -8.60 -5.55
CA ARG A 76 20.02 -9.81 -6.41
C ARG A 76 19.65 -9.64 -7.89
N GLU A 77 20.49 -10.32 -8.71
CA GLU A 77 20.43 -10.82 -10.10
C GLU A 77 19.67 -10.05 -11.20
N GLU A 78 20.30 -9.96 -12.38
CA GLU A 78 19.77 -9.38 -13.63
C GLU A 78 18.46 -10.01 -14.13
N ASN A 79 18.02 -11.13 -13.54
CA ASN A 79 16.75 -11.83 -13.82
C ASN A 79 15.74 -11.74 -12.67
N ALA A 80 16.02 -10.99 -11.60
CA ALA A 80 15.02 -10.65 -10.61
C ALA A 80 14.05 -9.67 -11.28
N ASP A 81 12.89 -10.19 -11.68
CA ASP A 81 11.75 -9.39 -12.16
C ASP A 81 11.67 -8.10 -11.35
N SER A 82 11.95 -6.98 -12.02
CA SER A 82 11.95 -5.69 -11.37
C SER A 82 10.58 -5.43 -10.76
N THR A 83 10.61 -5.18 -9.46
CA THR A 83 9.79 -4.24 -8.70
C THR A 83 8.33 -4.60 -8.43
N TYR A 84 8.00 -4.73 -7.14
CA TYR A 84 6.65 -4.98 -6.61
C TYR A 84 5.68 -3.79 -6.73
N LEU A 85 5.86 -2.96 -7.77
CA LEU A 85 4.83 -2.09 -8.30
C LEU A 85 4.23 -2.84 -9.47
N ILE A 86 2.92 -3.09 -9.44
CA ILE A 86 2.24 -3.80 -10.52
C ILE A 86 2.46 -3.03 -11.83
N HIS A 87 3.26 -3.60 -12.73
CA HIS A 87 3.46 -3.08 -14.07
C HIS A 87 2.31 -3.52 -14.99
N SER A 88 2.07 -2.79 -16.08
CA SER A 88 0.96 -3.04 -17.01
C SER A 88 0.85 -4.47 -17.53
N SER A 89 1.95 -5.23 -17.53
CA SER A 89 2.00 -6.63 -17.94
C SER A 89 1.21 -7.56 -17.02
N TRP A 90 1.07 -7.21 -15.73
CA TRP A 90 0.34 -8.00 -14.74
C TRP A 90 -1.17 -7.94 -14.93
N THR A 91 -1.65 -6.89 -15.60
CA THR A 91 -3.08 -6.61 -15.79
C THR A 91 -3.57 -6.91 -17.20
N THR A 92 -2.71 -7.46 -18.07
CA THR A 92 -3.00 -7.60 -19.51
C THR A 92 -4.26 -8.39 -19.79
N ASP A 93 -4.49 -9.47 -19.04
CA ASP A 93 -5.64 -10.37 -19.20
C ASP A 93 -6.79 -10.04 -18.22
N LEU A 94 -6.66 -8.92 -17.50
CA LEU A 94 -7.64 -8.45 -16.52
C LEU A 94 -8.44 -7.26 -17.07
N SER A 95 -9.70 -7.19 -16.69
CA SER A 95 -10.59 -6.09 -17.08
C SER A 95 -10.26 -4.83 -16.29
N THR A 96 -9.70 -3.82 -16.96
CA THR A 96 -9.45 -2.50 -16.35
C THR A 96 -10.72 -1.88 -15.75
N ALA A 97 -11.86 -2.08 -16.41
CA ALA A 97 -13.16 -1.62 -15.91
C ALA A 97 -13.52 -2.31 -14.59
N ALA A 98 -13.37 -3.65 -14.52
CA ALA A 98 -13.67 -4.40 -13.30
C ALA A 98 -12.70 -4.06 -12.15
N MET A 99 -11.41 -3.86 -12.45
CA MET A 99 -10.42 -3.39 -11.47
C MET A 99 -10.85 -2.03 -10.88
N HIS A 100 -11.23 -1.07 -11.72
CA HIS A 100 -11.68 0.26 -11.27
C HIS A 100 -13.02 0.21 -10.52
N GLU A 101 -14.01 -0.50 -11.06
CA GLU A 101 -15.34 -0.64 -10.45
C GLU A 101 -15.28 -1.38 -9.12
N SER A 102 -14.25 -2.18 -8.89
CA SER A 102 -14.03 -2.82 -7.60
C SER A 102 -13.69 -1.80 -6.50
N LEU A 103 -13.19 -0.61 -6.80
CA LEU A 103 -12.71 0.36 -5.81
C LEU A 103 -13.85 1.20 -5.20
N PRO A 104 -13.87 1.43 -3.87
CA PRO A 104 -14.81 2.33 -3.22
C PRO A 104 -14.66 3.75 -3.78
N LYS A 105 -15.78 4.45 -3.97
CA LYS A 105 -15.77 5.82 -4.54
C LYS A 105 -15.01 6.79 -3.65
N GLU A 106 -15.13 6.62 -2.34
CA GLU A 106 -14.45 7.41 -1.32
C GLU A 106 -12.92 7.24 -1.44
N LEU A 107 -12.46 6.01 -1.65
CA LEU A 107 -11.05 5.72 -1.89
C LEU A 107 -10.56 6.37 -3.19
N VAL A 108 -11.30 6.24 -4.29
CA VAL A 108 -10.92 6.87 -5.57
C VAL A 108 -10.83 8.38 -5.42
N SER A 109 -11.81 9.00 -4.74
CA SER A 109 -11.79 10.43 -4.44
C SER A 109 -10.56 10.81 -3.61
N TYR A 110 -10.24 10.04 -2.56
CA TYR A 110 -9.07 10.27 -1.72
C TYR A 110 -7.75 10.14 -2.51
N LEU A 111 -7.62 9.12 -3.35
CA LEU A 111 -6.45 8.91 -4.20
C LEU A 111 -6.24 10.06 -5.19
N CYS A 112 -7.31 10.54 -5.83
CA CYS A 112 -7.26 11.65 -6.78
C CYS A 112 -7.12 13.03 -6.12
N ALA A 113 -7.41 13.17 -4.82
CA ALA A 113 -7.21 14.43 -4.11
C ALA A 113 -5.72 14.76 -3.99
N GLY A 114 -5.32 15.96 -4.44
CA GLY A 114 -3.94 16.45 -4.25
C GLY A 114 -3.64 16.81 -2.79
N ILE A 115 -2.37 17.04 -2.49
CA ILE A 115 -1.94 17.68 -1.24
C ILE A 115 -1.87 19.18 -1.52
N ASP A 116 -2.76 19.95 -0.91
CA ASP A 116 -3.04 21.35 -1.26
C ASP A 116 -2.10 22.35 -0.58
N ARG A 117 -1.41 21.96 0.50
CA ARG A 117 -0.60 22.83 1.35
C ARG A 117 0.66 22.13 1.86
N PHE A 118 1.76 22.88 1.91
CA PHE A 118 3.04 22.45 2.49
C PHE A 118 3.14 22.68 4.00
N LEU A 119 2.45 23.72 4.50
CA LEU A 119 2.48 24.11 5.91
C LEU A 119 1.20 23.61 6.58
N LEU A 120 1.33 22.51 7.31
CA LEU A 120 0.26 21.89 8.08
C LEU A 120 0.54 22.04 9.57
N SER A 121 -0.51 22.11 10.37
CA SER A 121 -0.44 21.96 11.83
C SER A 121 -0.34 20.49 12.24
N ASP A 122 0.10 20.20 13.47
CA ASP A 122 0.15 18.83 14.00
C ASP A 122 -1.21 18.11 13.87
N ALA A 123 -2.30 18.82 14.18
CA ALA A 123 -3.66 18.26 14.08
C ALA A 123 -4.08 17.95 12.63
N GLU A 124 -3.55 18.66 11.64
CA GLU A 124 -3.76 18.34 10.23
C GLU A 124 -2.92 17.14 9.79
N VAL A 125 -1.69 17.01 10.30
CA VAL A 125 -0.83 15.83 10.05
C VAL A 125 -1.46 14.58 10.64
N ASP A 126 -1.89 14.63 11.90
CA ASP A 126 -2.59 13.53 12.56
C ASP A 126 -3.80 13.08 11.76
N ARG A 127 -4.62 14.03 11.30
CA ARG A 127 -5.81 13.73 10.51
C ARG A 127 -5.45 13.01 9.21
N TRP A 128 -4.38 13.44 8.56
CA TRP A 128 -3.91 12.82 7.33
C TRP A 128 -3.48 11.37 7.53
N ILE A 129 -2.74 11.09 8.62
CA ILE A 129 -2.31 9.72 8.98
C ILE A 129 -3.54 8.84 9.27
N VAL A 130 -4.49 9.36 10.05
CA VAL A 130 -5.74 8.65 10.38
C VAL A 130 -6.53 8.31 9.11
N GLU A 131 -6.75 9.28 8.23
CA GLU A 131 -7.51 9.10 7.00
C GLU A 131 -6.82 8.10 6.06
N TRP A 132 -5.50 8.21 5.90
CA TRP A 132 -4.71 7.26 5.13
C TRP A 132 -4.82 5.82 5.69
N SER A 133 -4.67 5.66 7.01
CA SER A 133 -4.75 4.37 7.68
C SER A 133 -6.12 3.71 7.50
N GLN A 134 -7.20 4.48 7.63
CA GLN A 134 -8.57 3.98 7.38
C GLN A 134 -8.75 3.50 5.93
N HIS A 135 -8.23 4.25 4.95
CA HIS A 135 -8.28 3.84 3.56
C HIS A 135 -7.45 2.58 3.30
N LEU A 136 -6.26 2.46 3.89
CA LEU A 136 -5.42 1.27 3.75
C LEU A 136 -6.11 0.03 4.35
N ARG A 137 -6.66 0.13 5.56
CA ARG A 137 -7.46 -0.93 6.20
C ARG A 137 -8.61 -1.39 5.33
N HIS A 138 -9.44 -0.46 4.85
CA HIS A 138 -10.57 -0.79 3.98
C HIS A 138 -10.14 -1.48 2.67
N VAL A 139 -8.98 -1.11 2.12
CA VAL A 139 -8.43 -1.78 0.93
C VAL A 139 -7.96 -3.19 1.26
N LEU A 140 -7.26 -3.38 2.37
CA LEU A 140 -6.77 -4.69 2.83
C LEU A 140 -7.92 -5.65 3.13
N ASP A 141 -8.96 -5.19 3.82
CA ASP A 141 -10.14 -6.01 4.12
C ASP A 141 -10.88 -6.42 2.83
N ALA A 142 -11.06 -5.48 1.91
CA ALA A 142 -11.69 -5.76 0.61
C ALA A 142 -10.81 -6.63 -0.30
N PHE A 143 -9.49 -6.50 -0.20
CA PHE A 143 -8.53 -7.36 -0.88
C PHE A 143 -8.71 -8.80 -0.38
N ALA A 144 -8.63 -9.02 0.93
CA ALA A 144 -8.81 -10.35 1.54
C ALA A 144 -10.17 -10.99 1.18
N ALA A 145 -11.22 -10.18 1.02
CA ALA A 145 -12.56 -10.61 0.63
C ALA A 145 -12.78 -10.76 -0.89
N SER A 146 -11.78 -10.49 -1.73
CA SER A 146 -11.94 -10.51 -3.19
C SER A 146 -12.20 -11.91 -3.72
N THR A 147 -13.21 -12.03 -4.59
CA THR A 147 -13.62 -13.30 -5.21
C THR A 147 -13.18 -13.43 -6.67
N THR A 148 -12.70 -12.36 -7.28
CA THR A 148 -12.21 -12.33 -8.67
C THR A 148 -10.79 -11.78 -8.73
N ALA A 149 -10.01 -12.25 -9.70
CA ALA A 149 -8.64 -11.78 -9.91
C ALA A 149 -8.59 -10.29 -10.25
N ASP A 150 -9.55 -9.78 -11.04
CA ASP A 150 -9.66 -8.36 -11.37
C ASP A 150 -9.86 -7.51 -10.12
N ALA A 151 -10.80 -7.88 -9.24
CA ALA A 151 -11.06 -7.11 -8.03
C ALA A 151 -9.84 -7.13 -7.11
N ALA A 152 -9.24 -8.32 -6.91
CA ALA A 152 -8.04 -8.46 -6.08
C ALA A 152 -6.90 -7.61 -6.65
N MET A 153 -6.63 -7.67 -7.95
CA MET A 153 -5.59 -6.87 -8.61
C MET A 153 -5.84 -5.37 -8.50
N GLY A 154 -7.09 -4.93 -8.69
CA GLY A 154 -7.50 -3.55 -8.48
C GLY A 154 -7.17 -3.08 -7.05
N ARG A 155 -7.38 -3.94 -6.05
CA ARG A 155 -7.04 -3.61 -4.65
C ARG A 155 -5.53 -3.57 -4.41
N VAL A 156 -4.74 -4.40 -5.08
CA VAL A 156 -3.27 -4.29 -4.99
C VAL A 156 -2.79 -2.97 -5.59
N LEU A 157 -3.31 -2.56 -6.75
CA LEU A 157 -3.01 -1.26 -7.32
C LEU A 157 -3.41 -0.11 -6.38
N ALA A 158 -4.54 -0.24 -5.69
CA ALA A 158 -4.94 0.74 -4.68
C ALA A 158 -3.99 0.79 -3.47
N MET A 159 -3.48 -0.36 -3.00
CA MET A 159 -2.44 -0.39 -1.96
C MET A 159 -1.18 0.34 -2.44
N ASP A 160 -0.73 0.09 -3.67
CA ASP A 160 0.44 0.75 -4.26
C ASP A 160 0.25 2.27 -4.32
N LEU A 161 -0.92 2.73 -4.76
CA LEU A 161 -1.25 4.16 -4.83
C LEU A 161 -1.32 4.79 -3.43
N LEU A 162 -1.85 4.11 -2.42
CA LEU A 162 -1.88 4.61 -1.05
C LEU A 162 -0.48 4.74 -0.47
N LEU A 163 0.40 3.76 -0.69
CA LEU A 163 1.79 3.80 -0.25
C LEU A 163 2.55 4.96 -0.93
N GLN A 164 2.37 5.14 -2.24
CA GLN A 164 2.94 6.27 -2.97
C GLN A 164 2.41 7.62 -2.46
N LYS A 165 1.12 7.69 -2.13
CA LYS A 165 0.50 8.89 -1.57
C LYS A 165 1.11 9.24 -0.21
N MET A 166 1.36 8.24 0.65
CA MET A 166 2.08 8.42 1.93
C MET A 166 3.50 8.90 1.73
N ALA A 167 4.27 8.27 0.83
CA ALA A 167 5.63 8.72 0.51
C ALA A 167 5.66 10.17 0.00
N CYS A 168 4.70 10.55 -0.84
CA CYS A 168 4.54 11.91 -1.33
C CYS A 168 4.22 12.88 -0.18
N PHE A 169 3.30 12.52 0.72
CA PHE A 169 2.95 13.32 1.88
C PHE A 169 4.11 13.55 2.83
N ILE A 170 4.84 12.49 3.19
CA ILE A 170 6.05 12.59 4.01
C ILE A 170 7.08 13.52 3.34
N THR A 171 7.26 13.38 2.02
CA THR A 171 8.18 14.24 1.27
C THR A 171 7.75 15.71 1.33
N ILE A 172 6.45 16.01 1.22
CA ILE A 172 5.92 17.37 1.34
C ILE A 172 6.14 17.92 2.75
N LEU A 173 5.93 17.11 3.79
CA LEU A 173 6.14 17.53 5.18
C LEU A 173 7.58 17.88 5.52
N ARG A 174 8.57 17.44 4.72
CA ARG A 174 9.96 17.90 4.86
C ARG A 174 10.15 19.38 4.54
N PHE A 175 9.21 20.02 3.84
CA PHE A 175 9.18 21.47 3.64
C PHE A 175 8.38 22.21 4.70
N ASN A 176 7.69 21.50 5.59
CA ASN A 176 6.91 22.13 6.65
C ASN A 176 7.85 22.71 7.73
N THR A 177 7.80 24.03 7.88
CA THR A 177 8.58 24.79 8.88
C THR A 177 7.80 25.10 10.15
N VAL A 178 6.51 24.74 10.21
CA VAL A 178 5.60 25.08 11.31
C VAL A 178 5.65 24.04 12.44
N ILE A 179 6.12 22.82 12.14
CA ILE A 179 6.14 21.72 13.10
C ILE A 179 7.55 21.49 13.64
N GLU A 180 7.67 21.40 14.97
CA GLU A 180 8.91 21.06 15.66
C GLU A 180 9.23 19.57 15.46
N ARG A 181 10.39 19.30 14.85
CA ARG A 181 10.83 17.94 14.50
C ARG A 181 11.34 17.13 15.70
N TYR A 182 11.57 17.79 16.84
CA TYR A 182 12.16 17.23 18.06
C TYR A 182 11.49 17.78 19.31
#